data_AF-A0A7C8FBW9-F1
#
_entry.id   AF-A0A7C8FBW9-F1
#
_cell.length_a   1.000
_cell.length_b   1.000
_cell.length_c   1.000
_cell.angle_alpha   90.00
_cell.angle_beta   90.00
_cell.angle_gamma   90.00
#
_symmetry.space_group_name_H-M   'P 1'
#
loop_
_entity.id
_entity.type
_entity.pdbx_description
1 polymer ?
#
loop_
_entity_poly.entity_id
_entity_poly.type
_entity_poly.pdbx_seq_one_letter_code
_entity_poly.pdbx_strand_id
1 'polypeptide(L)'
;MSTKNLWLISHKKDLNNGEVTRYIMRLLQKQGISTKQVASVLNIPTERVRNWYYWDTGMPALDLPRIMQKYDFVRQAVESSFLLEFREMSTAAKTSLPSVG
;
A
#
# COMPACT_ATOMS: atom_id res chain seq x y z
N MET A 1 1.19 -7.09 -11.17
CA MET A 1 0.61 -7.10 -9.81
C MET A 1 -0.89 -7.02 -9.93
N SER A 2 -1.60 -7.94 -9.28
CA SER A 2 -3.07 -8.05 -9.34
C SER A 2 -3.75 -7.12 -8.33
N THR A 3 -4.90 -6.55 -8.70
CA THR A 3 -5.85 -5.80 -7.86
C THR A 3 -6.14 -6.48 -6.51
N LYS A 4 -5.96 -7.81 -6.43
CA LYS A 4 -6.09 -8.61 -5.20
C LYS A 4 -5.20 -8.14 -4.05
N ASN A 5 -4.00 -7.64 -4.34
CA ASN A 5 -3.05 -7.28 -3.29
C ASN A 5 -3.57 -6.07 -2.48
N LEU A 6 -3.93 -4.99 -3.16
CA LEU A 6 -4.48 -3.79 -2.50
C LEU A 6 -5.72 -4.06 -1.66
N TRP A 7 -6.63 -4.88 -2.19
CA TRP A 7 -7.82 -5.31 -1.47
C TRP A 7 -7.46 -6.07 -0.19
N LEU A 8 -6.43 -6.93 -0.23
CA LEU A 8 -5.95 -7.66 0.95
C LEU A 8 -5.38 -6.75 2.05
N ILE A 9 -4.58 -5.73 1.72
CA ILE A 9 -4.11 -4.74 2.74
C ILE A 9 -5.30 -4.00 3.33
N SER A 10 -6.21 -3.53 2.48
CA SER A 10 -7.32 -2.70 2.91
C SER A 10 -8.33 -3.48 3.75
N HIS A 11 -8.57 -4.74 3.40
CA HIS A 11 -9.59 -5.56 4.05
C HIS A 11 -9.09 -6.29 5.30
N LYS A 12 -7.79 -6.63 5.41
CA LYS A 12 -7.25 -7.37 6.57
C LYS A 12 -6.73 -6.51 7.71
N LYS A 13 -6.23 -5.30 7.44
CA LYS A 13 -5.81 -4.35 8.48
C LYS A 13 -6.89 -3.37 8.91
N ASP A 14 -8.11 -3.52 8.37
CA ASP A 14 -9.17 -2.49 8.47
C ASP A 14 -8.71 -1.12 7.94
N LEU A 15 -7.65 -1.09 7.11
CA LEU A 15 -7.10 0.14 6.59
C LEU A 15 -7.94 0.60 5.41
N ASN A 16 -8.59 1.76 5.56
CA ASN A 16 -9.34 2.31 4.44
C ASN A 16 -8.36 2.75 3.32
N ASN A 17 -8.85 2.86 2.08
CA ASN A 17 -8.01 3.24 0.94
C ASN A 17 -7.23 4.55 1.18
N GLY A 18 -7.82 5.50 1.90
CA GLY A 18 -7.20 6.76 2.28
C GLY A 18 -5.97 6.57 3.19
N GLU A 19 -6.00 5.63 4.11
CA GLU A 19 -4.87 5.35 5.02
C GLU A 19 -3.68 4.72 4.29
N VAL A 20 -3.94 3.73 3.43
CA VAL A 20 -2.90 3.12 2.57
C VAL A 20 -2.27 4.17 1.67
N THR A 21 -3.10 5.02 1.10
CA THR A 21 -2.68 6.14 0.25
C THR A 21 -1.82 7.14 1.03
N ARG A 22 -2.24 7.54 2.22
CA ARG A 22 -1.47 8.45 3.10
C ARG A 22 -0.12 7.84 3.48
N TYR A 23 -0.06 6.54 3.77
CA TYR A 23 1.19 5.85 4.06
C TYR A 23 2.16 5.90 2.86
N ILE A 24 1.71 5.54 1.66
CA ILE A 24 2.52 5.57 0.44
C ILE A 24 2.99 6.99 0.12
N MET A 25 2.10 7.99 0.21
CA MET A 25 2.45 9.38 -0.06
C MET A 25 3.49 9.91 0.93
N ARG A 26 3.42 9.52 2.21
CA ARG A 26 4.46 9.85 3.20
C ARG A 26 5.80 9.20 2.86
N LEU A 27 5.82 7.96 2.37
CA LEU A 27 7.06 7.32 1.91
C LEU A 27 7.69 8.07 0.74
N LEU A 28 6.88 8.46 -0.25
CA LEU A 28 7.33 9.25 -1.40
C LEU A 28 7.91 10.60 -0.94
N GLN A 29 7.22 11.32 -0.06
CA GLN A 29 7.67 12.60 0.48
C GLN A 29 8.98 12.49 1.28
N LYS A 30 9.16 11.43 2.07
CA LYS A 30 10.42 11.17 2.79
C LYS A 30 11.62 10.99 1.86
N GLN A 31 11.38 10.55 0.62
CA GLN A 31 12.40 10.43 -0.43
C GLN A 31 12.48 11.70 -1.31
N GLY A 32 11.84 12.80 -0.90
CA GLY A 32 11.85 14.06 -1.64
C GLY A 32 10.99 14.07 -2.91
N ILE A 33 10.12 13.07 -3.10
CA ILE A 33 9.28 12.97 -4.30
C ILE A 33 8.01 13.81 -4.11
N SER A 34 7.83 14.77 -5.01
CA SER A 34 6.68 15.67 -5.02
C SER A 34 5.44 15.03 -5.67
N THR A 35 4.26 15.55 -5.33
CA THR A 35 2.99 15.20 -6.00
C THR A 35 3.04 15.44 -7.51
N LYS A 36 3.80 16.43 -7.97
CA LYS A 36 3.99 16.76 -9.39
C LYS A 36 4.77 15.65 -10.12
N GLN A 37 5.80 15.10 -9.49
CA GLN A 37 6.55 13.97 -10.03
C GLN A 37 5.70 12.69 -10.07
N VAL A 38 4.93 12.43 -9.00
CA VAL A 38 3.98 11.30 -8.96
C VAL A 38 2.95 11.41 -10.09
N ALA A 39 2.37 12.59 -10.27
CA ALA A 39 1.40 12.86 -11.33
C ALA A 39 2.01 12.65 -12.73
N SER A 40 3.26 13.08 -12.94
CA SER A 40 4.00 12.86 -14.18
C SER A 40 4.23 11.38 -14.46
N VAL A 41 4.59 10.58 -13.45
CA VAL A 41 4.79 9.13 -13.59
C VAL A 41 3.50 8.43 -14.01
N LEU A 42 2.38 8.88 -13.48
CA LEU A 42 1.07 8.27 -13.72
C LEU A 42 0.37 8.83 -14.97
N ASN A 43 0.91 9.89 -15.57
CA ASN A 43 0.30 10.67 -16.64
C ASN A 43 -1.13 11.14 -16.27
N ILE A 44 -1.27 11.75 -15.09
CA ILE A 44 -2.54 12.30 -14.58
C ILE A 44 -2.36 13.74 -14.09
N PRO A 45 -3.45 14.53 -13.93
CA PRO A 45 -3.35 15.87 -13.36
C PRO A 45 -2.77 15.85 -11.93
N THR A 46 -1.91 16.83 -11.61
CA THR A 46 -1.34 16.98 -10.26
C THR A 46 -2.42 17.16 -9.19
N GLU A 47 -3.53 17.78 -9.55
CA GLU A 47 -4.69 17.93 -8.66
C GLU A 47 -5.30 16.59 -8.25
N ARG A 48 -5.36 15.61 -9.17
CA ARG A 48 -5.85 14.26 -8.84
C ARG A 48 -5.01 13.60 -7.76
N VAL A 49 -3.68 13.73 -7.84
CA VAL A 49 -2.75 13.23 -6.81
C VAL A 49 -2.88 14.02 -5.49
N ARG A 50 -3.16 15.32 -5.56
CA ARG A 50 -3.44 16.12 -4.35
C ARG A 50 -4.73 15.67 -3.67
N ASN A 51 -5.78 15.39 -4.43
CA ASN A 51 -7.09 15.00 -3.90
C ASN A 51 -7.06 13.65 -3.18
N TRP A 52 -6.09 12.79 -3.50
CA TRP A 52 -5.83 11.56 -2.75
C TRP A 52 -5.54 11.81 -1.27
N TYR A 53 -4.89 12.93 -0.95
CA TYR A 53 -4.50 13.29 0.41
C TYR A 53 -5.49 14.24 1.07
N TYR A 54 -5.87 15.32 0.37
CA TYR A 54 -6.68 16.38 0.97
C TYR A 54 -8.16 16.02 1.08
N TRP A 55 -8.67 15.20 0.16
CA TRP A 55 -10.11 14.88 0.09
C TRP A 55 -10.38 13.41 0.43
N ASP A 56 -9.38 12.70 0.97
CA ASP A 56 -9.41 11.28 1.37
C ASP A 56 -10.00 10.34 0.29
N THR A 57 -9.95 10.75 -0.98
CA THR A 57 -10.48 9.96 -2.12
C THR A 57 -9.74 8.65 -2.31
N GLY A 58 -8.50 8.59 -1.80
CA GLY A 58 -7.61 7.45 -1.93
C GLY A 58 -7.09 7.25 -3.35
N MET A 59 -5.97 6.54 -3.45
CA MET A 59 -5.35 6.16 -4.70
C MET A 59 -6.23 5.09 -5.39
N PRO A 60 -6.50 5.22 -6.69
CA PRO A 60 -7.11 4.16 -7.47
C PRO A 60 -6.22 2.91 -7.48
N ALA A 61 -6.83 1.73 -7.41
CA ALA A 61 -6.07 0.49 -7.33
C ALA A 61 -5.14 0.24 -8.54
N LEU A 62 -5.45 0.81 -9.70
CA LEU A 62 -4.64 0.71 -10.91
C LEU A 62 -3.38 1.60 -10.88
N ASP A 63 -3.34 2.62 -10.02
CA ASP A 63 -2.22 3.55 -9.94
C ASP A 63 -1.10 2.99 -9.05
N LEU A 64 -1.42 2.18 -8.03
CA LEU A 64 -0.39 1.59 -7.16
C LEU A 64 0.63 0.73 -7.91
N PRO A 65 0.25 -0.21 -8.79
CA PRO A 65 1.23 -1.00 -9.53
C PRO A 65 2.23 -0.14 -10.30
N ARG A 66 1.79 1.02 -10.83
CA ARG A 66 2.66 1.96 -11.56
C ARG A 66 3.63 2.66 -10.62
N ILE A 67 3.18 3.06 -9.42
CA ILE A 67 4.04 3.60 -8.37
C ILE A 67 5.07 2.56 -7.91
N MET A 68 4.64 1.32 -7.66
CA MET A 68 5.53 0.22 -7.27
C MET A 68 6.49 -0.19 -8.39
N GLN A 69 6.12 0.01 -9.66
CA GLN A 69 7.02 -0.19 -10.80
C GLN A 69 8.10 0.89 -10.87
N LYS A 70 7.74 2.14 -10.58
CA LYS A 70 8.66 3.28 -10.66
C LYS A 70 9.55 3.42 -9.42
N TYR A 71 9.03 3.08 -8.25
CA TYR A 71 9.66 3.33 -6.97
C TYR A 71 9.80 2.03 -6.19
N ASP A 72 10.98 1.40 -6.30
CA ASP A 72 11.23 0.09 -5.68
C ASP A 72 11.10 0.12 -4.15
N PHE A 73 11.42 1.23 -3.48
CA PHE A 73 11.22 1.34 -2.03
C PHE A 73 9.73 1.30 -1.64
N VAL A 74 8.82 1.77 -2.52
CA VAL A 74 7.38 1.63 -2.30
C VAL A 74 6.97 0.17 -2.47
N ARG A 75 7.50 -0.51 -3.50
CA ARG A 75 7.28 -1.94 -3.68
C ARG A 75 7.72 -2.72 -2.44
N GLN A 76 8.96 -2.52 -1.99
CA GLN A 76 9.51 -3.20 -0.83
C GLN A 76 8.69 -2.94 0.44
N ALA A 77 8.26 -1.69 0.68
CA ALA A 77 7.45 -1.35 1.86
C ALA A 77 6.08 -2.04 1.83
N VAL A 78 5.42 -2.03 0.68
CA VAL A 78 4.13 -2.68 0.46
C VAL A 78 4.27 -4.20 0.62
N GLU A 79 5.22 -4.83 -0.08
CA GLU A 79 5.49 -6.28 -0.01
C GLU A 79 5.93 -6.74 1.38
N SER A 80 6.80 -6.00 2.07
CA SER A 80 7.20 -6.31 3.44
C SER A 80 6.03 -6.23 4.41
N SER A 81 5.12 -5.29 4.20
CA SER A 81 3.89 -5.18 5.00
C SER A 81 2.96 -6.39 4.79
N PHE A 82 2.91 -6.96 3.58
CA PHE A 82 2.21 -8.23 3.33
C PHE A 82 2.93 -9.44 3.94
N LEU A 83 4.26 -9.50 3.84
CA LEU A 83 5.05 -10.64 4.30
C LEU A 83 5.08 -10.75 5.81
N LEU A 84 5.07 -9.62 6.54
CA LEU A 84 4.95 -9.62 8.00
C LEU A 84 3.65 -10.29 8.45
N GLU A 85 2.51 -9.96 7.82
CA GLU A 85 1.23 -10.58 8.14
C GLU A 85 1.20 -12.08 7.83
N PHE A 86 1.80 -12.50 6.71
CA PHE A 86 1.84 -13.93 6.35
C PHE A 86 2.62 -14.75 7.40
N ARG A 87 3.69 -14.16 7.95
CA ARG A 87 4.47 -14.77 9.03
C ARG A 87 3.65 -14.82 10.33
N GLU A 88 2.98 -13.73 10.72
CA GLU A 88 2.13 -13.68 11.91
C GLU A 88 0.96 -14.68 11.85
N MET A 89 0.29 -14.80 10.69
CA MET A 89 -0.77 -15.80 10.47
C MET A 89 -0.23 -17.24 10.55
N SER A 90 0.97 -17.51 10.01
CA SER A 90 1.60 -18.83 10.11
C SER A 90 2.03 -19.21 11.53
N THR A 91 2.29 -18.20 12.37
CA THR A 91 2.70 -18.40 13.76
C THR A 91 1.46 -18.62 14.65
N ALA A 92 0.37 -17.88 14.41
CA ALA A 92 -0.91 -18.06 15.08
C ALA A 92 -1.59 -19.41 14.77
N ALA A 93 -1.40 -19.94 13.55
CA ALA A 93 -1.89 -21.27 13.17
C ALA A 93 -1.11 -22.43 13.84
N LYS A 94 0.13 -22.19 14.30
CA LYS A 94 0.94 -23.20 15.00
C LYS A 94 0.67 -23.24 16.51
N THR A 95 0.19 -22.17 17.12
CA THR A 95 -0.15 -22.11 18.55
C THR A 95 -1.55 -22.61 18.89
N SER A 96 -2.34 -23.03 17.90
CA SER A 96 -3.73 -23.54 18.06
C SER A 96 -3.87 -25.06 17.94
N LEU A 97 -2.78 -25.83 17.82
CA LEU A 97 -2.82 -27.28 17.99
C LEU A 97 -2.83 -27.63 19.49
N PRO A 98 -3.90 -28.25 20.04
CA PRO A 98 -3.81 -28.81 21.37
C PRO A 98 -2.78 -29.94 21.33
N SER A 99 -1.84 -29.91 22.28
CA SER A 99 -1.03 -31.07 22.63
C SER A 99 -2.00 -32.19 23.02
N VAL A 100 -2.25 -33.12 22.10
CA VAL A 100 -2.88 -34.39 22.44
C VAL A 100 -1.80 -35.17 23.19
N GLY A 101 -2.04 -35.38 24.48
CA GLY A 101 -1.14 -36.08 25.39
C GLY A 101 -0.98 -37.57 25.09
#